data_AF-A0A2V8G9P4-F1
#
_entry.id   AF-A0A2V8G9P4-F1
#
_cell.length_a   1.000
_cell.length_b   1.000
_cell.length_c   1.000
_cell.angle_alpha   90.00
_cell.angle_beta   90.00
_cell.angle_gamma   90.00
#
_symmetry.space_group_name_H-M   'P 1'
#
loop_
_entity.id
_entity.type
_entity.pdbx_description
1 polymer ?
#
loop_
_entity_poly.entity_id
_entity_poly.type
_entity_poly.pdbx_seq_one_letter_code
_entity_poly.pdbx_strand_id
1 'polypeptide(L)'
;MFSQIIAVTGVNIRSIRARLGSSSVAVVGIAGVVLVFVAVLSIAEGVNATMKASGDPNVVLILRAGSDTEMTSGLGGDAVRVIQDAPGIARDQGGGPLTSPELFVVVDHPLKRSGSPA
;
A
#
# COMPACT_ATOMS: atom_id res chain seq x y z
N MET A 1 -44.34 28.16 -4.19
CA MET A 1 -43.64 26.94 -4.66
C MET A 1 -42.83 26.25 -3.57
N PHE A 2 -41.89 26.90 -2.85
CA PHE A 2 -41.13 26.26 -1.77
C PHE A 2 -41.98 25.62 -0.66
N SER A 3 -43.07 26.25 -0.26
CA SER A 3 -44.01 25.69 0.74
C SER A 3 -44.66 24.37 0.29
N GLN A 4 -44.93 24.19 -1.01
CA GLN A 4 -45.46 22.94 -1.55
C GLN A 4 -44.40 21.83 -1.55
N ILE A 5 -43.14 22.13 -1.87
CA ILE A 5 -42.04 21.15 -1.83
C ILE A 5 -41.85 20.60 -0.41
N ILE A 6 -41.88 21.49 0.58
CA ILE A 6 -41.74 21.12 1.99
C ILE A 6 -42.96 20.30 2.46
N ALA A 7 -44.18 20.69 2.05
CA ALA A 7 -45.39 19.96 2.39
C ALA A 7 -45.39 18.53 1.82
N VAL A 8 -45.05 18.37 0.54
CA VAL A 8 -44.99 17.05 -0.11
C VAL A 8 -43.87 16.19 0.48
N THR A 9 -42.69 16.76 0.73
CA THR A 9 -41.58 16.05 1.39
C THR A 9 -41.96 15.64 2.82
N GLY A 10 -42.63 16.51 3.57
CA GLY A 10 -43.09 16.23 4.93
C GLY A 10 -44.08 15.07 5.02
N VAL A 11 -45.02 14.97 4.07
CA VAL A 11 -45.93 13.82 3.95
C VAL A 11 -45.17 12.53 3.66
N ASN A 12 -44.18 12.57 2.76
CA ASN A 12 -43.34 11.41 2.45
C ASN A 12 -42.55 10.94 3.68
N ILE A 13 -41.87 11.85 4.39
CA ILE A 13 -41.12 11.52 5.62
C ILE A 13 -42.04 10.94 6.69
N ARG A 14 -43.23 11.52 6.89
CA ARG A 14 -44.21 11.00 7.86
C ARG A 14 -44.70 9.60 7.47
N SER A 15 -44.83 9.32 6.18
CA SER A 15 -45.27 8.01 5.68
C SER A 15 -44.27 6.88 6.00
N ILE A 16 -42.97 7.17 6.11
CA ILE A 16 -41.93 6.18 6.46
C ILE A 16 -42.22 5.56 7.84
N ARG A 17 -42.67 6.37 8.80
CA ARG A 17 -43.03 5.89 10.16
C ARG A 17 -44.17 4.88 10.18
N ALA A 18 -45.07 4.92 9.19
CA ALA A 18 -46.16 3.95 9.07
C ALA A 18 -45.71 2.60 8.50
N ARG A 19 -44.53 2.54 7.86
CA ARG A 19 -43.96 1.36 7.19
C ARG A 19 -42.50 1.11 7.58
N LEU A 20 -42.19 1.23 8.87
CA LEU A 20 -40.82 1.17 9.41
C LEU A 20 -40.08 -0.12 9.01
N GLY A 21 -40.76 -1.27 8.97
CA GLY A 21 -40.14 -2.56 8.61
C GLY A 21 -39.63 -2.62 7.17
N SER A 22 -40.49 -2.30 6.18
CA SER A 22 -40.06 -2.31 4.77
C SER A 22 -39.02 -1.22 4.47
N SER A 23 -39.13 -0.07 5.17
CA SER A 23 -38.20 1.04 4.98
C SER A 23 -36.82 0.74 5.58
N SER A 24 -36.75 0.06 6.72
CA SER A 24 -35.47 -0.30 7.35
C SER A 24 -34.70 -1.32 6.51
N VAL A 25 -35.38 -2.32 5.94
CA VAL A 25 -34.74 -3.30 5.04
C VAL A 25 -34.12 -2.62 3.83
N ALA A 26 -34.83 -1.68 3.19
CA ALA A 26 -34.30 -0.93 2.06
C ALA A 26 -33.05 -0.11 2.45
N VAL A 27 -33.08 0.59 3.59
CA VAL A 27 -31.95 1.38 4.08
C VAL A 27 -30.74 0.50 4.38
N VAL A 28 -30.93 -0.62 5.07
CA VAL A 28 -29.85 -1.56 5.42
C VAL A 28 -29.27 -2.19 4.15
N GLY A 29 -30.10 -2.56 3.18
CA GLY A 29 -29.65 -3.09 1.89
C GLY A 29 -28.74 -2.10 1.14
N ILE A 30 -29.17 -0.84 1.03
CA ILE A 30 -28.37 0.21 0.38
C ILE A 30 -27.08 0.49 1.17
N ALA A 31 -27.16 0.59 2.50
CA ALA A 31 -26.01 0.84 3.36
C ALA A 31 -24.96 -0.28 3.24
N GLY A 32 -25.39 -1.54 3.16
CA GLY A 32 -24.49 -2.68 2.96
C GLY A 32 -23.72 -2.59 1.66
N VAL A 33 -24.39 -2.26 0.55
CA VAL A 33 -23.75 -2.11 -0.76
C VAL A 33 -22.75 -0.95 -0.75
N VAL A 34 -23.14 0.21 -0.21
CA VAL A 34 -22.25 1.37 -0.09
C VAL A 34 -21.02 1.04 0.76
N LEU A 35 -21.19 0.34 1.88
CA LEU A 35 -20.08 -0.06 2.76
C LEU A 35 -19.08 -0.96 2.04
N VAL A 36 -19.56 -1.93 1.25
CA VAL A 36 -18.69 -2.81 0.46
C VAL A 36 -17.88 -2.00 -0.57
N PHE A 37 -18.53 -1.11 -1.32
CA PHE A 37 -17.83 -0.27 -2.29
C PHE A 37 -16.79 0.64 -1.64
N VAL A 38 -17.15 1.28 -0.51
CA VAL A 38 -16.22 2.12 0.25
C VAL A 38 -15.03 1.30 0.73
N ALA A 39 -15.25 0.12 1.30
CA ALA A 39 -14.17 -0.73 1.81
C ALA A 39 -13.18 -1.13 0.70
N VAL A 40 -13.67 -1.62 -0.45
CA VAL A 40 -12.80 -2.02 -1.56
C VAL A 40 -12.07 -0.82 -2.14
N LEU A 41 -12.75 0.33 -2.30
CA LEU A 41 -12.12 1.53 -2.84
C LEU A 41 -11.07 2.11 -1.87
N SER A 42 -11.33 2.08 -0.56
CA SER A 42 -10.35 2.48 0.45
C SER A 42 -9.12 1.58 0.46
N ILE A 43 -9.28 0.27 0.26
CA ILE A 43 -8.14 -0.65 0.13
C ILE A 43 -7.33 -0.32 -1.13
N ALA A 44 -8.02 -0.15 -2.26
CA ALA A 44 -7.36 0.17 -3.54
C ALA A 44 -6.55 1.48 -3.43
N GLU A 45 -7.13 2.53 -2.83
CA GLU A 45 -6.42 3.79 -2.66
C GLU A 45 -5.36 3.77 -1.57
N GLY A 46 -5.54 2.95 -0.54
CA GLY A 46 -4.47 2.67 0.43
C GLY A 46 -3.24 2.08 -0.26
N VAL A 47 -3.43 1.03 -1.09
CA VAL A 47 -2.34 0.41 -1.85
C VAL A 47 -1.70 1.41 -2.83
N ASN A 48 -2.51 2.16 -3.58
CA ASN A 48 -2.03 3.17 -4.53
C ASN A 48 -1.21 4.26 -3.84
N ALA A 49 -1.67 4.75 -2.68
CA ALA A 49 -0.97 5.74 -1.89
C ALA A 49 0.39 5.20 -1.39
N THR A 50 0.43 3.96 -0.89
CA THR A 50 1.70 3.33 -0.49
C THR A 50 2.63 3.18 -1.68
N MET A 51 2.17 2.65 -2.81
CA MET A 51 3.01 2.46 -4.01
C MET A 51 3.58 3.78 -4.54
N LYS A 52 2.81 4.88 -4.51
CA LYS A 52 3.29 6.21 -4.91
C LYS A 52 4.25 6.81 -3.89
N ALA A 53 4.03 6.58 -2.60
CA ALA A 53 4.87 7.11 -1.53
C ALA A 53 6.16 6.32 -1.31
N SER A 54 6.25 5.07 -1.79
CA SER A 54 7.37 4.16 -1.48
C SER A 54 8.66 4.45 -2.25
N GLY A 55 8.68 5.46 -3.13
CA GLY A 55 9.87 5.81 -3.92
C GLY A 55 10.29 7.26 -3.71
N ASP A 56 11.44 7.49 -3.10
CA ASP A 56 12.15 8.76 -3.22
C ASP A 56 12.79 8.81 -4.62
N PRO A 57 12.50 9.81 -5.47
CA PRO A 57 13.09 9.91 -6.80
C PRO A 57 14.62 10.06 -6.80
N ASN A 58 15.22 10.36 -5.65
CA ASN A 58 16.67 10.45 -5.47
C ASN A 58 17.30 9.15 -4.97
N VAL A 59 16.50 8.11 -4.69
CA VAL A 59 16.98 6.80 -4.24
C VAL A 59 16.80 5.81 -5.39
N VAL A 60 17.89 5.14 -5.75
CA VAL A 60 17.92 4.15 -6.84
C VAL A 60 18.29 2.77 -6.30
N LEU A 61 17.60 1.74 -6.78
CA LEU A 61 17.97 0.35 -6.54
C LEU A 61 18.84 -0.12 -7.72
N ILE A 62 20.03 -0.63 -7.42
CA ILE A 62 20.97 -1.14 -8.42
C ILE A 62 21.02 -2.66 -8.31
N LEU A 63 20.68 -3.34 -9.41
CA LEU A 63 20.74 -4.79 -9.51
C LEU A 63 21.76 -5.21 -10.58
N ARG A 64 22.30 -6.42 -10.45
CA ARG A 64 23.17 -7.01 -11.48
C ARG A 64 22.39 -7.13 -12.79
N ALA A 65 23.05 -6.89 -13.92
CA ALA A 65 22.43 -7.13 -15.22
C ALA A 65 21.93 -8.60 -15.32
N GLY A 66 20.67 -8.77 -15.75
CA GLY A 66 20.02 -10.07 -15.87
C GLY A 66 19.42 -10.66 -14.59
N SER A 67 19.43 -9.94 -13.46
CA SER A 67 18.63 -10.31 -12.28
C SER A 67 17.31 -9.55 -12.25
N ASP A 68 16.22 -10.26 -12.00
CA ASP A 68 14.88 -9.66 -11.83
C ASP A 68 14.57 -9.29 -10.37
N THR A 69 15.41 -9.75 -9.43
CA THR A 69 15.20 -9.58 -7.98
C THR A 69 16.51 -9.39 -7.25
N GLU A 70 16.46 -8.73 -6.07
CA GLU A 70 17.62 -8.61 -5.16
C GLU A 70 18.23 -9.97 -4.81
N MET A 71 17.39 -11.01 -4.65
CA MET A 71 17.84 -12.36 -4.30
C MET A 71 18.75 -13.00 -5.36
N THR A 72 18.54 -12.64 -6.62
CA THR A 72 19.35 -13.14 -7.75
C THR A 72 20.44 -12.15 -8.17
N SER A 73 20.49 -10.98 -7.52
CA SER A 73 21.42 -9.89 -7.78
C SER A 73 22.67 -9.99 -6.90
N GLY A 74 23.57 -10.90 -7.25
CA GLY A 74 24.88 -10.98 -6.60
C GLY A 74 25.84 -9.88 -7.08
N LEU A 75 26.08 -8.88 -6.24
CA LEU A 75 27.13 -7.85 -6.43
C LEU A 75 28.26 -8.07 -5.41
N GLY A 76 29.48 -8.26 -5.91
CA GLY A 76 30.67 -8.38 -5.04
C GLY A 76 31.11 -7.03 -4.47
N GLY A 77 31.90 -7.06 -3.39
CA GLY A 77 32.38 -5.84 -2.72
C GLY A 77 33.18 -4.89 -3.61
N ASP A 78 33.95 -5.41 -4.57
CA ASP A 78 34.69 -4.57 -5.53
C ASP A 78 33.75 -3.83 -6.49
N ALA A 79 32.69 -4.50 -6.95
CA ALA A 79 31.66 -3.88 -7.79
C ALA A 79 30.92 -2.77 -7.02
N VAL A 80 30.59 -3.02 -5.74
CA VAL A 80 29.98 -2.02 -4.87
C VAL A 80 30.86 -0.78 -4.75
N ARG A 81 32.17 -0.93 -4.55
CA ARG A 81 33.11 0.22 -4.45
C ARG A 81 33.13 1.04 -5.75
N VAL A 82 33.17 0.38 -6.90
CA VAL A 82 33.11 1.06 -8.20
C VAL A 82 31.79 1.82 -8.37
N ILE A 83 30.67 1.23 -7.94
CA ILE A 83 29.35 1.89 -7.99
C ILE A 83 29.31 3.10 -7.04
N GLN A 84 29.86 2.99 -5.83
CA GLN A 84 29.93 4.07 -4.85
C GLN A 84 30.69 5.30 -5.39
N ASP A 85 31.70 5.07 -6.21
CA ASP A 85 32.51 6.13 -6.82
C ASP A 85 31.95 6.68 -8.14
N ALA A 86 30.83 6.15 -8.61
CA ALA A 86 30.19 6.62 -9.83
C ALA A 86 29.70 8.08 -9.70
N PRO A 87 29.76 8.88 -10.77
CA PRO A 87 29.21 10.23 -10.78
C PRO A 87 27.69 10.18 -10.62
N GLY A 88 27.14 11.06 -9.78
CA GLY A 88 25.71 11.14 -9.48
C GLY A 88 25.29 10.52 -8.15
N ILE A 89 26.17 9.73 -7.51
CA ILE A 89 25.95 9.26 -6.13
C ILE A 89 26.10 10.44 -5.17
N ALA A 90 25.06 10.71 -4.39
CA ALA A 90 25.07 11.76 -3.38
C ALA A 90 26.11 11.46 -2.28
N ARG A 91 26.69 12.51 -1.70
CA ARG A 91 27.72 12.43 -0.67
C ARG A 91 27.22 13.08 0.62
N ASP A 92 27.59 12.52 1.77
CA ASP A 92 27.28 13.10 3.07
C ASP A 92 28.17 14.32 3.40
N GLN A 93 27.97 14.91 4.59
CA GLN A 93 28.77 16.06 5.05
C GLN A 93 30.26 15.72 5.27
N GLY A 94 30.59 14.44 5.43
CA GLY A 94 31.96 13.93 5.58
C GLY A 94 32.61 13.50 4.27
N GLY A 95 31.91 13.60 3.14
CA GLY A 95 32.38 13.17 1.81
C GLY A 95 32.20 11.68 1.51
N GLY A 96 31.52 10.93 2.38
CA GLY A 96 31.18 9.52 2.16
C GLY A 96 30.04 9.32 1.16
N PRO A 97 30.03 8.24 0.35
CA PRO A 97 28.92 7.93 -0.56
C PRO A 97 27.65 7.53 0.21
N LEU A 98 26.52 8.16 -0.11
CA LEU A 98 25.21 7.79 0.39
C LEU A 98 24.72 6.53 -0.33
N THR A 99 25.15 5.37 0.15
CA THR A 99 24.85 4.05 -0.43
C THR A 99 24.67 3.02 0.69
N SER A 100 23.78 2.03 0.49
CA SER A 100 23.61 0.89 1.39
C SER A 100 23.84 -0.41 0.61
N PRO A 101 25.03 -1.02 0.70
CA PRO A 101 25.26 -2.33 0.10
C PRO A 101 24.61 -3.41 0.96
N GLU A 102 23.43 -3.84 0.53
CA GLU A 102 22.65 -4.88 1.22
C GLU A 102 23.07 -6.29 0.80
N LEU A 103 23.14 -7.20 1.77
CA LEU A 103 23.34 -8.63 1.54
C LEU A 103 22.02 -9.37 1.77
N PHE A 104 21.44 -9.91 0.69
CA PHE A 104 20.23 -10.71 0.78
C PHE A 104 20.53 -12.19 0.59
N VAL A 105 20.39 -12.98 1.66
CA VAL A 105 20.65 -14.42 1.67
C VAL A 105 19.55 -15.17 2.39
N VAL A 106 19.24 -16.37 1.91
CA VAL A 106 18.37 -17.31 2.62
C VAL A 106 19.21 -18.03 3.66
N VAL A 107 18.76 -18.01 4.92
CA VAL A 107 19.41 -18.72 6.03
C VAL A 107 18.42 -19.75 6.55
N ASP A 108 18.79 -21.02 6.45
CA ASP A 108 18.01 -22.11 7.03
C ASP A 108 18.18 -22.09 8.55
N HIS A 109 17.08 -21.85 9.25
CA HIS A 109 17.07 -21.89 10.71
C HIS A 109 16.54 -23.25 11.19
N PRO A 110 17.25 -23.96 12.09
CA PRO A 110 16.79 -25.25 12.58
C PRO A 110 15.45 -25.14 13.31
N LEU A 111 14.62 -26.18 13.18
CA LEU A 111 13.33 -26.27 13.86
C LEU A 111 13.54 -26.33 15.38
N LYS A 112 12.88 -25.43 16.12
CA LYS A 112 12.99 -25.31 17.60
C LYS A 112 12.69 -26.63 18.35
N ARG A 113 11.84 -27.50 17.78
CA ARG A 113 11.41 -28.75 18.42
C ARG A 113 12.38 -29.92 18.18
N SER A 114 12.95 -30.04 16.98
CA SER A 114 13.72 -31.24 16.60
C SER A 114 15.19 -30.97 16.28
N GLY A 115 15.60 -29.71 16.14
CA GLY A 115 16.96 -29.34 15.71
C GLY A 115 17.28 -29.75 14.27
N SER A 116 16.30 -30.27 13.53
CA SER A 116 16.45 -30.66 12.12
C SER A 116 16.45 -29.41 11.24
N PRO A 117 17.15 -29.43 10.08
CA PRO A 117 17.03 -28.38 9.08
C PRO A 117 15.55 -28.20 8.66
N ALA A 118 15.18 -26.95 8.40
CA ALA A 118 13.86 -26.57 7.90
C ALA A 118 13.71 -26.85 6.40
#